data_AF-A0AAE0M0L8-F1
#
_entry.id   AF-A0AAE0M0L8-F1
#
_cell.length_a   1.000
_cell.length_b   1.000
_cell.length_c   1.000
_cell.angle_alpha   90.00
_cell.angle_beta   90.00
_cell.angle_gamma   90.00
#
_symmetry.space_group_name_H-M   'P 1'
#
loop_
_entity.id
_entity.type
_entity.pdbx_description
1 polymer ?
#
loop_
_entity_poly.entity_id
_entity_poly.type
_entity_poly.pdbx_seq_one_letter_code
_entity_poly.pdbx_strand_id
1 'polypeptide(L)'
;MSLKAPWRASFWRRSTCGLKNASWAVAIAVAVLVVAIVPAVVLRSGTLSVATTIQWKDIVTKTGDRLPDFSFCGYRASEQPLPSNTTRPAISLNAQAGSSEDDDTTRIQKVLDSTAKSGGGVVALGDGDFILKSSGLRIPSGVVLRGAGVGRTRLTLRDLGQDALISFGSKNATPSVLPFAAANIIDQIVPIGSVEVTVADAKGFKPGQHVFVKRLVTAEWVDANGMGDLVLDGERQTWIKVGTVVRQPRVIRSIQGNTITLNIPLTDSLNAKYMQPFIVAYDPPDTSSEMGIEYLSIVLSPTCSGARVDSSSESEGACDAPAISFDPWSADSWARNLELIGFNTFVTLQANTSRITIQNVAMIRDADAAAAGNADSRALPGDIILQGATQVLIADCSQRGLPSARSFAVMTQSLTPGPNAILRHVTSSNDEQMVFPHQRWAHGLLVEDTATAVHLVNRATNGSGHGWAVNAGVGWNLRGYSIVQSPPLGINWCVGCSGTVDDRSNGTFVDSGGQGRGPGQRTMVQPNSLFDAQLRARLNTP
;
A
#
# COMPACT_ATOMS: atom_id res chain seq x y z
N MET A 1 -26.61 29.60 -75.52
CA MET A 1 -27.87 29.75 -74.74
C MET A 1 -27.49 30.36 -73.40
N SER A 2 -27.39 31.69 -73.32
CA SER A 2 -28.48 32.62 -72.97
C SER A 2 -28.79 32.58 -71.46
N LEU A 3 -28.08 33.39 -70.64
CA LEU A 3 -28.54 34.69 -70.05
C LEU A 3 -29.39 34.43 -68.78
N LYS A 4 -29.33 35.15 -67.65
CA LYS A 4 -28.80 36.47 -67.26
C LYS A 4 -28.94 36.57 -65.71
N ALA A 5 -28.02 37.27 -65.04
CA ALA A 5 -28.23 37.84 -63.69
C ALA A 5 -29.11 39.14 -63.80
N PRO A 6 -29.09 40.18 -62.92
CA PRO A 6 -28.70 40.36 -61.49
C PRO A 6 -29.65 41.32 -60.66
N TRP A 7 -29.19 41.77 -59.47
CA TRP A 7 -29.53 42.98 -58.63
C TRP A 7 -30.52 42.77 -57.46
N ARG A 8 -30.22 43.05 -56.16
CA ARG A 8 -29.66 44.19 -55.36
C ARG A 8 -30.71 45.19 -54.84
N ALA A 9 -30.45 45.66 -53.60
CA ALA A 9 -31.04 46.75 -52.80
C ALA A 9 -32.25 46.35 -51.90
N SER A 10 -32.31 46.49 -50.57
CA SER A 10 -31.77 47.36 -49.49
C SER A 10 -32.83 48.30 -48.91
N PHE A 11 -32.74 48.49 -47.58
CA PHE A 11 -33.30 49.57 -46.74
C PHE A 11 -34.67 49.41 -46.01
N TRP A 12 -34.54 49.10 -44.70
CA TRP A 12 -34.86 49.94 -43.52
C TRP A 12 -36.29 50.37 -43.14
N ARG A 13 -36.46 50.39 -41.80
CA ARG A 13 -37.42 51.07 -40.90
C ARG A 13 -38.75 50.36 -40.66
N ARG A 14 -38.97 49.80 -39.46
CA ARG A 14 -39.36 50.45 -38.18
C ARG A 14 -40.59 51.34 -38.31
N SER A 15 -41.66 50.97 -37.62
CA SER A 15 -42.64 51.81 -36.88
C SER A 15 -43.77 50.87 -36.40
N THR A 16 -43.75 50.43 -35.14
CA THR A 16 -44.42 51.03 -33.96
C THR A 16 -45.94 50.90 -33.96
N CYS A 17 -46.45 50.41 -32.81
CA CYS A 17 -47.71 50.75 -32.14
C CYS A 17 -48.99 50.62 -32.96
N GLY A 18 -50.03 49.93 -32.52
CA GLY A 18 -50.40 49.54 -31.16
C GLY A 18 -51.92 49.60 -31.06
N LEU A 19 -52.45 48.91 -30.07
CA LEU A 19 -53.71 49.20 -29.36
C LEU A 19 -55.00 49.31 -30.20
N LYS A 20 -55.94 48.39 -29.98
CA LYS A 20 -57.12 48.65 -29.12
C LYS A 20 -58.08 47.45 -29.05
N ASN A 21 -58.60 47.31 -27.84
CA ASN A 21 -59.62 46.38 -27.37
C ASN A 21 -60.96 46.53 -28.12
N ALA A 22 -61.73 45.44 -28.25
CA ALA A 22 -63.02 45.26 -27.58
C ALA A 22 -63.80 44.04 -28.14
N SER A 23 -63.84 42.98 -27.33
CA SER A 23 -65.01 42.15 -26.97
C SER A 23 -66.23 42.09 -27.89
N TRP A 24 -66.63 40.90 -28.36
CA TRP A 24 -67.99 40.33 -28.32
C TRP A 24 -67.91 38.80 -28.33
N ALA A 25 -68.72 38.15 -27.49
CA ALA A 25 -68.73 36.72 -27.23
C ALA A 25 -69.65 35.94 -28.18
N VAL A 26 -69.23 34.73 -28.60
CA VAL A 26 -70.13 33.60 -28.90
C VAL A 26 -69.37 32.31 -28.55
N ALA A 27 -69.97 31.49 -27.69
CA ALA A 27 -69.48 30.18 -27.30
C ALA A 27 -69.96 29.10 -28.27
N ILE A 28 -69.05 28.25 -28.77
CA ILE A 28 -69.34 26.88 -29.21
C ILE A 28 -68.20 25.98 -28.71
N ALA A 29 -68.58 24.94 -27.99
CA ALA A 29 -67.72 23.97 -27.34
C ALA A 29 -67.17 22.93 -28.32
N VAL A 30 -65.86 22.62 -28.20
CA VAL A 30 -65.31 21.29 -28.51
C VAL A 30 -64.25 20.97 -27.46
N ALA A 31 -64.39 19.80 -26.85
CA ALA A 31 -63.63 19.30 -25.72
C ALA A 31 -62.13 19.12 -26.03
N VAL A 32 -61.27 19.55 -25.11
CA VAL A 32 -59.89 19.06 -24.98
C VAL A 32 -59.74 18.50 -23.56
N LEU A 33 -59.53 17.19 -23.51
CA LEU A 33 -59.20 16.41 -22.33
C LEU A 33 -57.80 16.85 -21.83
N VAL A 34 -57.73 17.71 -20.82
CA VAL A 34 -56.47 17.99 -20.11
C VAL A 34 -56.30 16.92 -19.04
N VAL A 35 -55.50 15.89 -19.36
CA VAL A 35 -54.95 14.97 -18.35
C VAL A 35 -53.94 15.78 -17.53
N ALA A 36 -54.34 16.18 -16.32
CA ALA A 36 -53.41 16.71 -15.33
C ALA A 36 -52.51 15.56 -14.85
N ILE A 37 -51.33 15.41 -15.47
CA ILE A 37 -50.26 14.58 -14.91
C ILE A 37 -49.68 15.35 -13.75
N VAL A 38 -50.18 15.09 -12.54
CA VAL A 38 -49.45 15.41 -11.32
C VAL A 38 -48.22 14.50 -11.30
N PRO A 39 -46.97 15.01 -11.30
CA PRO A 39 -45.85 14.15 -11.01
C PRO A 39 -46.00 13.77 -9.54
N ALA A 40 -46.36 12.51 -9.28
CA ALA A 40 -46.18 11.92 -7.98
C ALA A 40 -44.68 11.96 -7.69
N VAL A 41 -44.24 12.99 -6.95
CA VAL A 41 -42.95 12.96 -6.28
C VAL A 41 -43.08 11.86 -5.23
N VAL A 42 -42.66 10.66 -5.60
CA VAL A 42 -42.36 9.61 -4.65
C VAL A 42 -41.15 10.12 -3.87
N LEU A 43 -41.42 10.79 -2.75
CA LEU A 43 -40.44 10.93 -1.67
C LEU A 43 -40.12 9.49 -1.23
N ARG A 44 -39.08 8.91 -1.83
CA ARG A 44 -38.42 7.76 -1.21
C ARG A 44 -37.88 8.29 0.10
N SER A 45 -38.57 7.98 1.18
CA SER A 45 -38.01 7.94 2.52
C SER A 45 -36.85 6.96 2.50
N GLY A 46 -35.68 7.44 2.07
CA GLY A 46 -34.43 6.76 2.35
C GLY A 46 -34.32 6.74 3.86
N THR A 47 -34.47 5.56 4.46
CA THR A 47 -34.05 5.36 5.84
C THR A 47 -32.59 5.76 5.90
N LEU A 48 -32.27 6.84 6.63
CA LEU A 48 -30.90 7.15 7.01
C LEU A 48 -30.40 5.95 7.80
N SER A 49 -29.64 5.07 7.14
CA SER A 49 -29.03 3.95 7.82
C SER A 49 -27.96 4.53 8.74
N VAL A 50 -28.24 4.49 10.04
CA VAL A 50 -27.30 4.95 11.07
C VAL A 50 -26.06 4.06 10.95
N ALA A 51 -24.91 4.67 10.64
CA ALA A 51 -23.65 3.93 10.62
C ALA A 51 -23.40 3.31 12.00
N THR A 52 -23.20 2.00 12.05
CA THR A 52 -22.86 1.32 13.30
C THR A 52 -21.53 1.86 13.80
N THR A 53 -21.48 2.24 15.08
CA THR A 53 -20.22 2.64 15.72
C THR A 53 -19.58 1.42 16.35
N ILE A 54 -18.37 1.08 15.89
CA ILE A 54 -17.55 0.01 16.40
C ILE A 54 -16.56 0.58 17.42
N GLN A 55 -16.66 0.10 18.66
CA GLN A 55 -15.64 0.32 19.67
C GLN A 55 -14.46 -0.62 19.40
N TRP A 56 -13.56 -0.21 18.51
CA TRP A 56 -12.46 -1.06 18.02
C TRP A 56 -11.54 -1.57 19.13
N LYS A 57 -11.45 -0.88 20.27
CA LYS A 57 -10.67 -1.30 21.45
C LYS A 57 -11.26 -2.53 22.15
N ASP A 58 -12.55 -2.78 21.96
CA ASP A 58 -13.29 -3.89 22.59
C ASP A 58 -13.24 -5.16 21.73
N ILE A 59 -12.69 -5.07 20.51
CA ILE A 59 -12.43 -6.25 19.67
C ILE A 59 -11.22 -6.99 20.25
N VAL A 60 -11.52 -8.00 21.06
CA VAL A 60 -10.54 -8.87 21.73
C VAL A 60 -10.98 -10.32 21.59
N THR A 61 -10.05 -11.21 21.23
CA THR A 61 -10.33 -12.65 21.17
C THR A 61 -10.32 -13.29 22.56
N LYS A 62 -10.75 -14.55 22.65
CA LYS A 62 -10.65 -15.34 23.91
C LYS A 62 -9.20 -15.53 24.37
N THR A 63 -8.25 -15.55 23.45
CA THR A 63 -6.81 -15.62 23.72
C THR A 63 -6.19 -14.26 24.04
N GLY A 64 -6.97 -13.18 24.01
CA GLY A 64 -6.53 -11.82 24.32
C GLY A 64 -5.99 -11.04 23.12
N ASP A 65 -6.04 -11.60 21.91
CA ASP A 65 -5.56 -10.93 20.70
C ASP A 65 -6.43 -9.72 20.38
N ARG A 66 -5.79 -8.59 20.13
CA ARG A 66 -6.42 -7.33 19.74
C ARG A 66 -6.08 -6.99 18.30
N LEU A 67 -6.81 -6.03 17.72
CA LEU A 67 -6.36 -5.42 16.46
C LEU A 67 -4.96 -4.83 16.64
N PRO A 68 -4.00 -5.08 15.73
CA PRO A 68 -2.70 -4.42 15.75
C PRO A 68 -2.85 -2.89 15.78
N ASP A 69 -1.92 -2.20 16.44
CA ASP A 69 -1.87 -0.74 16.42
C ASP A 69 -1.13 -0.25 15.16
N PHE A 70 -1.91 0.11 14.15
CA PHE A 70 -1.39 0.57 12.86
C PHE A 70 -0.97 2.04 12.89
N SER A 71 -1.26 2.77 13.97
CA SER A 71 -0.94 4.19 14.04
C SER A 71 0.56 4.51 14.03
N PHE A 72 1.42 3.50 14.23
CA PHE A 72 2.88 3.61 14.14
C PHE A 72 3.42 3.51 12.70
N CYS A 73 2.56 3.32 11.69
CA CYS A 73 2.96 3.31 10.29
C CYS A 73 3.25 4.71 9.76
N GLY A 74 4.12 4.79 8.74
CA GLY A 74 4.41 6.03 8.01
C GLY A 74 5.59 6.82 8.57
N TYR A 75 6.01 7.83 7.80
CA TYR A 75 7.06 8.79 8.12
C TYR A 75 7.00 9.25 9.58
N ARG A 76 8.10 9.08 10.32
CA ARG A 76 8.19 9.37 11.76
C ARG A 76 7.03 8.81 12.57
N ALA A 77 6.64 7.58 12.23
CA ALA A 77 5.49 6.89 12.81
C ALA A 77 4.20 7.73 12.76
N SER A 78 4.00 8.57 11.75
CA SER A 78 2.87 9.52 11.64
C SER A 78 2.74 10.52 12.81
N GLU A 79 3.79 10.72 13.60
CA GLU A 79 3.82 11.76 14.66
C GLU A 79 4.10 13.14 14.08
N GLN A 80 4.60 13.20 12.85
CA GLN A 80 4.88 14.42 12.13
C GLN A 80 4.32 14.31 10.70
N PRO A 81 3.79 15.42 10.13
CA PRO A 81 3.44 15.43 8.72
C PRO A 81 4.70 15.25 7.87
N LEU A 82 4.52 14.79 6.62
CA LEU A 82 5.59 14.81 5.64
C LEU A 82 6.14 16.23 5.47
N PRO A 83 7.45 16.40 5.19
CA PRO A 83 8.05 17.73 5.00
C PRO A 83 7.31 18.58 3.97
N SER A 84 7.35 19.90 4.15
CA SER A 84 6.61 20.84 3.30
C SER A 84 7.00 20.70 1.83
N ASN A 85 6.00 20.70 0.95
CA ASN A 85 6.20 20.75 -0.50
C ASN A 85 6.64 22.14 -1.00
N THR A 86 6.66 23.17 -0.14
CA THR A 86 7.09 24.54 -0.48
C THR A 86 8.51 24.88 -0.04
N THR A 87 9.25 23.94 0.57
CA THR A 87 10.64 24.15 0.98
C THR A 87 11.47 24.64 -0.21
N ARG A 88 12.18 25.77 -0.05
CA ARG A 88 13.01 26.34 -1.12
C ARG A 88 14.08 25.31 -1.55
N PRO A 89 14.27 25.09 -2.86
CA PRO A 89 15.36 24.24 -3.34
C PRO A 89 16.72 24.73 -2.87
N ALA A 90 17.56 23.81 -2.41
CA ALA A 90 18.97 24.06 -2.17
C ALA A 90 19.69 24.23 -3.52
N ILE A 91 19.38 23.35 -4.47
CA ILE A 91 19.90 23.38 -5.83
C ILE A 91 18.75 23.06 -6.79
N SER A 92 18.72 23.75 -7.94
CA SER A 92 17.78 23.47 -9.03
C SER A 92 18.53 23.09 -10.31
N LEU A 93 18.02 22.11 -11.03
CA LEU A 93 18.53 21.65 -12.33
C LEU A 93 17.44 21.76 -13.39
N ASN A 94 17.80 22.28 -14.55
CA ASN A 94 16.94 22.21 -15.74
C ASN A 94 17.27 20.95 -16.54
N ALA A 95 16.28 20.47 -17.29
CA ALA A 95 16.50 19.43 -18.29
C ALA A 95 17.50 19.94 -19.35
N GLN A 96 18.32 19.04 -19.88
CA GLN A 96 19.24 19.37 -20.97
C GLN A 96 18.45 19.53 -22.28
N ALA A 97 18.89 20.44 -23.15
CA ALA A 97 18.18 20.77 -24.39
C ALA A 97 18.46 19.79 -25.56
N GLY A 98 19.04 18.63 -25.30
CA GLY A 98 19.65 17.76 -26.31
C GLY A 98 19.08 16.34 -26.40
N SER A 99 19.59 15.60 -27.38
CA SER A 99 19.07 14.35 -27.97
C SER A 99 18.89 13.19 -27.00
N SER A 100 18.37 12.06 -27.50
CA SER A 100 18.25 10.78 -26.76
C SER A 100 19.57 10.17 -26.25
N GLU A 101 20.70 10.84 -26.45
CA GLU A 101 22.04 10.46 -25.98
C GLU A 101 22.50 11.22 -24.72
N ASP A 102 21.80 12.29 -24.33
CA ASP A 102 22.11 13.01 -23.10
C ASP A 102 21.88 12.09 -21.88
N ASP A 103 22.77 12.14 -20.89
CA ASP A 103 22.73 11.32 -19.68
C ASP A 103 22.83 12.21 -18.44
N ASP A 104 21.69 12.39 -17.76
CA ASP A 104 21.56 13.22 -16.57
C ASP A 104 22.00 12.50 -15.29
N THR A 105 22.26 11.19 -15.33
CA THR A 105 22.45 10.36 -14.13
C THR A 105 23.59 10.87 -13.26
N THR A 106 24.77 11.08 -13.86
CA THR A 106 25.95 11.56 -13.13
C THR A 106 25.77 12.99 -12.63
N ARG A 107 25.11 13.83 -13.43
CA ARG A 107 24.89 15.25 -13.11
C ARG A 107 23.93 15.41 -11.93
N ILE A 108 22.82 14.67 -11.94
CA ILE A 108 21.85 14.66 -10.85
C ILE A 108 22.48 14.03 -9.60
N GLN A 109 23.15 12.89 -9.72
CA GLN A 109 23.78 12.23 -8.56
C GLN A 109 24.80 13.13 -7.87
N LYS A 110 25.64 13.84 -8.63
CA LYS A 110 26.62 14.78 -8.07
C LYS A 110 25.96 15.88 -7.23
N VAL A 111 24.78 16.34 -7.65
CA VAL A 111 24.01 17.40 -6.97
C VAL A 111 23.29 16.86 -5.74
N LEU A 112 22.76 15.63 -5.80
CA LEU A 112 22.23 14.93 -4.64
C LEU A 112 23.33 14.77 -3.56
N ASP A 113 24.50 14.28 -3.96
CA ASP A 113 25.63 14.03 -3.05
C ASP A 113 26.19 15.34 -2.46
N SER A 114 26.30 16.41 -3.26
CA SER A 114 26.77 17.71 -2.76
C SER A 114 25.77 18.35 -1.81
N THR A 115 24.47 18.18 -2.06
CA THR A 115 23.40 18.64 -1.17
C THR A 115 23.47 17.90 0.17
N ALA A 116 23.66 16.57 0.15
CA ALA A 116 23.84 15.79 1.36
C ALA A 116 25.05 16.25 2.18
N LYS A 117 26.20 16.45 1.51
CA LYS A 117 27.43 16.97 2.14
C LYS A 117 27.27 18.37 2.72
N SER A 118 26.31 19.15 2.22
CA SER A 118 26.01 20.51 2.69
C SER A 118 24.93 20.56 3.78
N GLY A 119 24.52 19.41 4.33
CA GLY A 119 23.53 19.32 5.40
C GLY A 119 22.13 18.90 4.95
N GLY A 120 21.96 18.49 3.69
CA GLY A 120 20.68 18.05 3.14
C GLY A 120 19.86 19.18 2.51
N GLY A 121 18.65 18.85 2.09
CA GLY A 121 17.72 19.79 1.45
C GLY A 121 17.12 19.27 0.15
N VAL A 122 16.40 20.16 -0.54
CA VAL A 122 15.67 19.82 -1.76
C VAL A 122 16.55 20.06 -2.99
N VAL A 123 16.74 19.01 -3.80
CA VAL A 123 17.22 19.09 -5.18
C VAL A 123 16.01 19.15 -6.10
N ALA A 124 15.80 20.29 -6.75
CA ALA A 124 14.67 20.49 -7.64
C ALA A 124 15.05 20.22 -9.10
N LEU A 125 14.25 19.42 -9.78
CA LEU A 125 14.28 19.24 -11.23
C LEU A 125 13.18 20.11 -11.85
N GLY A 126 13.56 20.92 -12.83
CA GLY A 126 12.65 21.74 -13.61
C GLY A 126 11.73 20.92 -14.50
N ASP A 127 10.88 21.62 -15.25
CA ASP A 127 10.06 21.05 -16.32
C ASP A 127 10.97 20.45 -17.40
N GLY A 128 10.62 19.27 -17.92
CA GLY A 128 11.37 18.56 -18.95
C GLY A 128 11.66 17.10 -18.65
N ASP A 129 12.34 16.47 -19.62
CA ASP A 129 12.73 15.06 -19.59
C ASP A 129 14.20 14.94 -19.19
N PHE A 130 14.48 14.13 -18.17
CA PHE A 130 15.83 13.82 -17.69
C PHE A 130 16.12 12.37 -18.02
N ILE A 131 17.09 12.14 -18.90
CA ILE A 131 17.40 10.81 -19.40
C ILE A 131 18.40 10.14 -18.46
N LEU A 132 18.03 8.97 -17.94
CA LEU A 132 18.85 8.19 -17.01
C LEU A 132 19.35 6.90 -17.65
N LYS A 133 20.53 6.45 -17.21
CA LYS A 133 21.09 5.13 -17.54
C LYS A 133 20.83 4.12 -16.41
N SER A 134 21.09 2.85 -16.72
CA SER A 134 20.83 1.69 -15.86
C SER A 134 21.46 1.72 -14.46
N SER A 135 22.45 2.59 -14.21
CA SER A 135 23.00 2.81 -12.88
C SER A 135 22.04 3.47 -11.89
N GLY A 136 21.01 4.18 -12.40
CA GLY A 136 20.01 4.85 -11.58
C GLY A 136 20.55 5.98 -10.69
N LEU A 137 19.71 6.44 -9.77
CA LEU A 137 20.01 7.47 -8.77
C LEU A 137 19.88 6.90 -7.37
N ARG A 138 20.75 7.35 -6.48
CA ARG A 138 20.70 7.09 -5.05
C ARG A 138 20.35 8.37 -4.31
N ILE A 139 19.24 8.37 -3.58
CA ILE A 139 18.82 9.48 -2.74
C ILE A 139 19.59 9.40 -1.41
N PRO A 140 20.48 10.37 -1.10
CA PRO A 140 21.21 10.36 0.17
C PRO A 140 20.34 10.81 1.34
N SER A 141 20.75 10.46 2.56
CA SER A 141 20.08 10.92 3.78
C SER A 141 19.90 12.43 3.82
N GLY A 142 18.73 12.89 4.28
CA GLY A 142 18.39 14.31 4.38
C GLY A 142 18.12 15.02 3.04
N VAL A 143 18.10 14.30 1.92
CA VAL A 143 17.90 14.88 0.58
C VAL A 143 16.55 14.50 -0.01
N VAL A 144 15.92 15.47 -0.67
CA VAL A 144 14.66 15.28 -1.38
C VAL A 144 14.86 15.59 -2.86
N LEU A 145 14.53 14.65 -3.74
CA LEU A 145 14.43 14.88 -5.18
C LEU A 145 13.00 15.32 -5.53
N ARG A 146 12.84 16.55 -6.00
CA ARG A 146 11.53 17.15 -6.30
C ARG A 146 11.44 17.56 -7.77
N GLY A 147 10.41 17.12 -8.49
CA GLY A 147 10.10 17.65 -9.82
C GLY A 147 9.14 18.84 -9.81
N ALA A 148 8.87 19.38 -10.99
CA ALA A 148 7.90 20.45 -11.24
C ALA A 148 6.43 19.98 -11.30
N GLY A 149 6.18 18.67 -11.17
CA GLY A 149 4.88 18.03 -11.21
C GLY A 149 4.88 16.74 -12.05
N VAL A 150 3.91 15.87 -11.76
CA VAL A 150 3.59 14.68 -12.59
C VAL A 150 3.29 15.14 -14.02
N GLY A 151 3.88 14.44 -15.00
CA GLY A 151 3.77 14.77 -16.43
C GLY A 151 4.60 15.98 -16.89
N ARG A 152 5.19 16.75 -15.97
CA ARG A 152 6.04 17.92 -16.28
C ARG A 152 7.52 17.56 -16.17
N THR A 153 7.93 17.02 -15.03
CA THR A 153 9.26 16.44 -14.87
C THR A 153 9.18 14.95 -15.10
N ARG A 154 9.97 14.42 -16.03
CA ARG A 154 10.09 12.97 -16.28
C ARG A 154 11.52 12.51 -16.05
N LEU A 155 11.66 11.39 -15.33
CA LEU A 155 12.89 10.61 -15.28
C LEU A 155 12.70 9.42 -16.23
N THR A 156 13.36 9.44 -17.39
CA THR A 156 13.19 8.42 -18.41
C THR A 156 14.39 7.50 -18.48
N LEU A 157 14.17 6.21 -18.25
CA LEU A 157 15.17 5.15 -18.38
C LEU A 157 14.98 4.41 -19.70
N ARG A 158 16.07 4.19 -20.43
CA ARG A 158 16.05 3.48 -21.73
C ARG A 158 16.43 2.01 -21.65
N ASP A 159 17.33 1.67 -20.72
CA ASP A 159 17.79 0.31 -20.50
C ASP A 159 17.67 -0.01 -19.01
N LEU A 160 16.77 -0.93 -18.65
CA LEU A 160 16.63 -1.37 -17.26
C LEU A 160 17.83 -2.24 -16.88
N GLY A 161 18.52 -1.85 -15.81
CA GLY A 161 19.59 -2.64 -15.21
C GLY A 161 19.05 -3.68 -14.23
N GLN A 162 19.96 -4.26 -13.46
CA GLN A 162 19.63 -5.17 -12.35
C GLN A 162 19.19 -4.41 -11.08
N ASP A 163 19.50 -3.12 -11.01
CA ASP A 163 19.24 -2.28 -9.85
C ASP A 163 18.06 -1.34 -10.08
N ALA A 164 17.44 -0.91 -8.99
CA ALA A 164 16.34 0.03 -9.03
C ALA A 164 16.77 1.37 -9.65
N LEU A 165 15.87 2.01 -10.39
CA LEU A 165 16.16 3.32 -10.97
C LEU A 165 16.35 4.39 -9.89
N ILE A 166 15.54 4.37 -8.82
CA ILE A 166 15.71 5.22 -7.65
C ILE A 166 15.92 4.32 -6.42
N SER A 167 17.04 4.50 -5.73
CA SER A 167 17.36 3.78 -4.49
C SER A 167 17.43 4.75 -3.30
N PHE A 168 16.85 4.32 -2.18
CA PHE A 168 16.85 5.03 -0.90
C PHE A 168 17.69 4.24 0.10
N GLY A 169 18.74 4.87 0.62
CA GLY A 169 19.64 4.23 1.57
C GLY A 169 20.73 3.40 0.91
N SER A 170 21.36 2.49 1.65
CA SER A 170 22.52 1.71 1.18
C SER A 170 22.22 0.22 1.27
N LYS A 171 22.85 -0.57 0.39
CA LYS A 171 22.77 -2.03 0.44
C LYS A 171 23.52 -2.64 1.64
N ASN A 172 24.32 -1.88 2.39
CA ASN A 172 24.95 -2.35 3.63
C ASN A 172 23.89 -2.50 4.72
N ALA A 173 23.62 -3.75 5.12
CA ALA A 173 22.41 -4.10 5.86
C ALA A 173 22.64 -5.01 7.08
N THR A 174 23.87 -5.13 7.56
CA THR A 174 24.20 -6.10 8.61
C THR A 174 24.13 -5.45 10.01
N PRO A 175 23.14 -5.81 10.85
CA PRO A 175 23.12 -5.36 12.23
C PRO A 175 24.18 -6.10 13.06
N SER A 176 24.64 -5.49 14.14
CA SER A 176 25.48 -6.16 15.14
C SER A 176 24.60 -6.74 16.24
N VAL A 177 24.56 -8.07 16.38
CA VAL A 177 23.83 -8.72 17.47
C VAL A 177 24.60 -8.55 18.78
N LEU A 178 23.90 -8.23 19.86
CA LEU A 178 24.48 -8.11 21.21
C LEU A 178 24.24 -9.40 22.00
N PRO A 179 25.14 -10.40 21.96
CA PRO A 179 24.87 -11.74 22.51
C PRO A 179 24.67 -11.76 24.03
N PHE A 180 25.20 -10.76 24.76
CA PHE A 180 25.02 -10.63 26.22
C PHE A 180 23.65 -10.05 26.61
N ALA A 181 22.85 -9.62 25.64
CA ALA A 181 21.51 -9.07 25.83
C ALA A 181 20.49 -9.93 25.07
N ALA A 182 20.36 -11.18 25.52
CA ALA A 182 19.42 -12.16 25.00
C ALA A 182 18.76 -12.92 26.15
N ALA A 183 17.44 -13.14 26.08
CA ALA A 183 16.71 -13.91 27.08
C ALA A 183 15.48 -14.60 26.48
N ASN A 184 15.12 -15.75 27.03
CA ASN A 184 13.85 -16.40 26.73
C ASN A 184 12.69 -15.58 27.31
N ILE A 185 11.60 -15.51 26.56
CA ILE A 185 10.32 -15.00 27.04
C ILE A 185 9.61 -16.15 27.74
N ILE A 186 9.19 -15.94 29.00
CA ILE A 186 8.62 -16.98 29.88
C ILE A 186 7.09 -16.93 29.98
N ASP A 187 6.47 -15.93 29.36
CA ASP A 187 5.01 -15.86 29.23
C ASP A 187 4.50 -17.09 28.45
N GLN A 188 3.41 -17.71 28.96
CA GLN A 188 2.80 -18.85 28.28
C GLN A 188 2.10 -18.44 26.98
N ILE A 189 1.47 -17.27 26.99
CA ILE A 189 0.80 -16.67 25.84
C ILE A 189 1.10 -15.16 25.87
N VAL A 190 1.58 -14.64 24.74
CA VAL A 190 1.69 -13.19 24.47
C VAL A 190 0.77 -12.87 23.29
N PRO A 191 -0.41 -12.28 23.54
CA PRO A 191 -1.37 -11.99 22.48
C PRO A 191 -0.91 -10.88 21.52
N ILE A 192 -1.50 -10.84 20.32
CA ILE A 192 -1.40 -9.68 19.41
C ILE A 192 -1.90 -8.43 20.15
N GLY A 193 -1.15 -7.33 20.02
CA GLY A 193 -1.43 -6.08 20.73
C GLY A 193 -0.74 -5.97 22.10
N SER A 194 0.02 -6.97 22.54
CA SER A 194 0.81 -6.88 23.77
C SER A 194 1.97 -5.89 23.63
N VAL A 195 2.16 -5.04 24.63
CA VAL A 195 3.30 -4.11 24.75
C VAL A 195 4.33 -4.58 25.76
N GLU A 196 4.08 -5.66 26.47
CA GLU A 196 4.98 -6.19 27.50
C GLU A 196 5.29 -7.66 27.24
N VAL A 197 6.52 -8.04 27.59
CA VAL A 197 6.97 -9.44 27.67
C VAL A 197 7.75 -9.64 28.97
N THR A 198 7.56 -10.78 29.60
CA THR A 198 8.33 -11.21 30.77
C THR A 198 9.45 -12.12 30.31
N VAL A 199 10.69 -11.76 30.64
CA VAL A 199 11.88 -12.55 30.30
C VAL A 199 12.44 -13.32 31.49
N ALA A 200 13.22 -14.36 31.22
CA ALA A 200 13.90 -15.11 32.27
C ALA A 200 14.93 -14.26 33.04
N ASP A 201 15.66 -13.39 32.33
CA ASP A 201 16.64 -12.47 32.90
C ASP A 201 16.74 -11.18 32.09
N ALA A 202 16.43 -10.04 32.70
CA ALA A 202 16.49 -8.73 32.06
C ALA A 202 17.84 -7.99 32.23
N LYS A 203 18.83 -8.53 32.96
CA LYS A 203 20.06 -7.81 33.34
C LYS A 203 20.88 -7.24 32.17
N GLY A 204 20.86 -7.92 31.02
CA GLY A 204 21.56 -7.47 29.81
C GLY A 204 20.87 -6.35 29.04
N PHE A 205 19.60 -6.06 29.36
CA PHE A 205 18.76 -5.12 28.63
C PHE A 205 18.74 -3.73 29.26
N LYS A 206 18.50 -2.71 28.43
CA LYS A 206 18.39 -1.30 28.84
C LYS A 206 17.29 -0.59 28.03
N PRO A 207 16.56 0.36 28.62
CA PRO A 207 15.70 1.27 27.85
C PRO A 207 16.46 1.94 26.70
N GLY A 208 15.79 2.11 25.56
CA GLY A 208 16.35 2.66 24.33
C GLY A 208 17.04 1.64 23.41
N GLN A 209 17.30 0.41 23.86
CA GLN A 209 17.90 -0.60 22.98
C GLN A 209 16.94 -1.09 21.90
N HIS A 210 17.47 -1.28 20.70
CA HIS A 210 16.79 -2.03 19.66
C HIS A 210 16.83 -3.52 19.98
N VAL A 211 15.69 -4.17 19.81
CA VAL A 211 15.50 -5.59 20.11
C VAL A 211 14.68 -6.24 19.00
N PHE A 212 15.01 -7.49 18.69
CA PHE A 212 14.11 -8.35 17.97
C PHE A 212 13.40 -9.24 18.99
N VAL A 213 12.07 -9.17 19.02
CA VAL A 213 11.24 -10.22 19.62
C VAL A 213 11.14 -11.34 18.57
N LYS A 214 11.57 -12.54 18.95
CA LYS A 214 11.80 -13.67 18.04
C LYS A 214 11.03 -14.91 18.47
N ARG A 215 10.69 -15.72 17.47
CA ARG A 215 10.29 -17.12 17.67
C ARG A 215 10.85 -17.98 16.54
N LEU A 216 11.12 -19.24 16.84
CA LEU A 216 11.45 -20.24 15.82
C LEU A 216 10.18 -20.83 15.23
N VAL A 217 10.22 -21.15 13.94
CA VAL A 217 9.27 -22.05 13.30
C VAL A 217 9.58 -23.46 13.80
N THR A 218 8.66 -24.07 14.53
CA THR A 218 8.76 -25.46 15.01
C THR A 218 7.90 -26.38 14.14
N ALA A 219 8.14 -27.69 14.21
CA ALA A 219 7.30 -28.65 13.50
C ALA A 219 5.87 -28.62 14.04
N GLU A 220 5.74 -28.56 15.37
CA GLU A 220 4.45 -28.52 16.08
C GLU A 220 3.61 -27.32 15.66
N TRP A 221 4.23 -26.15 15.44
CA TRP A 221 3.54 -24.95 14.97
C TRP A 221 3.13 -25.05 13.49
N VAL A 222 3.96 -25.66 12.64
CA VAL A 222 3.63 -25.89 11.23
C VAL A 222 2.46 -26.86 11.10
N ASP A 223 2.51 -27.98 11.84
CA ASP A 223 1.47 -29.00 11.83
C ASP A 223 0.16 -28.47 12.41
N ALA A 224 0.22 -27.72 13.52
CA ALA A 224 -0.96 -27.12 14.12
C ALA A 224 -1.63 -26.04 13.24
N ASN A 225 -0.89 -25.44 12.29
CA ASN A 225 -1.46 -24.57 11.26
C ASN A 225 -1.95 -25.35 10.01
N GLY A 226 -1.86 -26.68 10.03
CA GLY A 226 -2.28 -27.56 8.93
C GLY A 226 -1.36 -27.50 7.72
N MET A 227 -0.08 -27.17 7.91
CA MET A 227 0.88 -26.92 6.82
C MET A 227 2.04 -27.94 6.77
N GLY A 228 1.94 -29.03 7.54
CA GLY A 228 2.98 -30.05 7.66
C GLY A 228 3.07 -31.02 6.48
N ASP A 229 1.97 -31.18 5.75
CA ASP A 229 1.72 -32.25 4.78
C ASP A 229 1.36 -31.74 3.38
N LEU A 230 1.82 -30.53 3.03
CA LEU A 230 1.60 -29.95 1.71
C LEU A 230 2.25 -30.80 0.60
N VAL A 231 1.47 -31.19 -0.41
CA VAL A 231 1.93 -31.97 -1.58
C VAL A 231 1.36 -31.35 -2.86
N LEU A 232 2.22 -31.18 -3.86
CA LEU A 232 1.86 -30.74 -5.21
C LEU A 232 2.48 -31.71 -6.22
N ASP A 233 1.67 -32.29 -7.11
CA ASP A 233 2.11 -33.24 -8.14
C ASP A 233 2.95 -34.42 -7.61
N GLY A 234 2.62 -34.90 -6.41
CA GLY A 234 3.34 -35.98 -5.73
C GLY A 234 4.58 -35.54 -4.94
N GLU A 235 5.02 -34.28 -5.11
CA GLU A 235 6.19 -33.72 -4.45
C GLU A 235 5.83 -32.94 -3.19
N ARG A 236 6.57 -33.20 -2.10
CA ARG A 236 6.39 -32.49 -0.83
C ARG A 236 6.75 -31.01 -0.98
N GLN A 237 5.81 -30.16 -0.61
CA GLN A 237 6.01 -28.72 -0.54
C GLN A 237 6.34 -28.30 0.89
N THR A 238 7.11 -27.22 1.02
CA THR A 238 7.48 -26.67 2.33
C THR A 238 6.92 -25.26 2.44
N TRP A 239 6.01 -25.07 3.40
CA TRP A 239 5.49 -23.74 3.71
C TRP A 239 6.59 -22.84 4.26
N ILE A 240 7.03 -23.09 5.49
CA ILE A 240 8.16 -22.41 6.12
C ILE A 240 9.07 -23.47 6.71
N LYS A 241 10.37 -23.38 6.43
CA LYS A 241 11.35 -24.33 6.92
C LYS A 241 11.42 -24.27 8.46
N VAL A 242 11.33 -25.42 9.12
CA VAL A 242 11.56 -25.54 10.58
C VAL A 242 12.94 -24.98 10.93
N GLY A 243 13.01 -24.23 12.04
CA GLY A 243 14.19 -23.48 12.47
C GLY A 243 14.30 -22.07 11.88
N THR A 244 13.44 -21.69 10.93
CA THR A 244 13.40 -20.31 10.44
C THR A 244 12.98 -19.36 11.57
N VAL A 245 13.65 -18.22 11.69
CA VAL A 245 13.40 -17.23 12.74
C VAL A 245 12.41 -16.18 12.23
N VAL A 246 11.27 -16.05 12.92
CA VAL A 246 10.35 -14.91 12.73
C VAL A 246 10.74 -13.80 13.69
N ARG A 247 10.75 -12.55 13.20
CA ARG A 247 11.32 -11.40 13.91
C ARG A 247 10.32 -10.24 13.93
N GLN A 248 10.19 -9.61 15.08
CA GLN A 248 9.47 -8.35 15.25
C GLN A 248 10.45 -7.30 15.81
N PRO A 249 10.91 -6.32 15.01
CA PRO A 249 11.81 -5.26 15.48
C PRO A 249 11.07 -4.30 16.42
N ARG A 250 11.65 -4.02 17.59
CA ARG A 250 11.10 -3.13 18.62
C ARG A 250 12.21 -2.34 19.29
N VAL A 251 11.83 -1.35 20.09
CA VAL A 251 12.70 -0.62 21.02
C VAL A 251 12.18 -0.82 22.43
N ILE A 252 13.09 -1.05 23.38
CA ILE A 252 12.71 -1.14 24.80
C ILE A 252 12.33 0.25 25.30
N ARG A 253 11.10 0.42 25.76
CA ARG A 253 10.63 1.65 26.40
C ARG A 253 11.02 1.71 27.87
N SER A 254 10.81 0.62 28.60
CA SER A 254 11.10 0.53 30.04
C SER A 254 11.34 -0.92 30.47
N ILE A 255 11.99 -1.08 31.62
CA ILE A 255 12.23 -2.38 32.25
C ILE A 255 11.81 -2.27 33.72
N GLN A 256 10.99 -3.21 34.19
CA GLN A 256 10.57 -3.33 35.59
C GLN A 256 10.77 -4.77 36.04
N GLY A 257 11.81 -5.01 36.85
CA GLY A 257 12.24 -6.37 37.18
C GLY A 257 12.61 -7.13 35.89
N ASN A 258 11.89 -8.21 35.62
CA ASN A 258 12.05 -9.04 34.41
C ASN A 258 11.01 -8.73 33.30
N THR A 259 10.17 -7.72 33.49
CA THR A 259 9.20 -7.29 32.48
C THR A 259 9.79 -6.19 31.62
N ILE A 260 9.78 -6.40 30.31
CA ILE A 260 10.24 -5.47 29.29
C ILE A 260 9.02 -4.87 28.59
N THR A 261 8.89 -3.55 28.64
CA THR A 261 7.88 -2.81 27.89
C THR A 261 8.47 -2.36 26.55
N LEU A 262 7.76 -2.62 25.46
CA LEU A 262 8.12 -2.33 24.08
C LEU A 262 7.48 -1.01 23.63
N ASN A 263 8.11 -0.33 22.67
CA ASN A 263 7.60 0.93 22.12
C ASN A 263 6.34 0.76 21.24
N ILE A 264 6.20 -0.39 20.56
CA ILE A 264 5.10 -0.70 19.64
C ILE A 264 4.51 -2.06 20.04
N PRO A 265 3.17 -2.20 20.10
CA PRO A 265 2.52 -3.48 20.34
C PRO A 265 2.97 -4.58 19.36
N LEU A 266 3.05 -5.82 19.81
CA LEU A 266 3.36 -6.97 18.96
C LEU A 266 2.23 -7.23 17.96
N THR A 267 2.61 -7.66 16.75
CA THR A 267 1.67 -7.92 15.65
C THR A 267 1.59 -9.41 15.27
N ASP A 268 2.44 -10.25 15.85
CA ASP A 268 2.32 -11.72 15.87
C ASP A 268 2.17 -12.17 17.32
N SER A 269 1.30 -13.16 17.57
CA SER A 269 1.15 -13.77 18.90
C SER A 269 2.26 -14.79 19.16
N LEU A 270 2.59 -14.96 20.44
CA LEU A 270 3.57 -15.96 20.90
C LEU A 270 2.86 -16.94 21.83
N ASN A 271 3.08 -18.24 21.63
CA ASN A 271 2.45 -19.28 22.44
C ASN A 271 3.46 -20.37 22.79
N ALA A 272 3.83 -20.45 24.07
CA ALA A 272 4.85 -21.36 24.59
C ALA A 272 4.54 -22.85 24.34
N LYS A 273 3.27 -23.20 24.08
CA LYS A 273 2.86 -24.55 23.69
C LYS A 273 3.45 -24.99 22.35
N TYR A 274 3.59 -24.06 21.41
CA TYR A 274 3.98 -24.36 20.03
C TYR A 274 5.38 -23.88 19.70
N MET A 275 5.96 -22.96 20.49
CA MET A 275 7.26 -22.36 20.20
C MET A 275 7.95 -21.91 21.48
N GLN A 276 9.26 -21.68 21.40
CA GLN A 276 10.00 -21.01 22.47
C GLN A 276 10.37 -19.59 22.00
N PRO A 277 9.63 -18.56 22.45
CA PRO A 277 9.94 -17.18 22.10
C PRO A 277 11.13 -16.64 22.92
N PHE A 278 11.86 -15.71 22.33
CA PHE A 278 13.01 -15.06 22.95
C PHE A 278 13.21 -13.66 22.41
N ILE A 279 13.92 -12.82 23.16
CA ILE A 279 14.25 -11.44 22.79
C ILE A 279 15.76 -11.28 22.72
N VAL A 280 16.24 -10.54 21.72
CA VAL A 280 17.67 -10.30 21.51
C VAL A 280 17.90 -8.84 21.14
N ALA A 281 18.77 -8.15 21.86
CA ALA A 281 19.18 -6.80 21.51
C ALA A 281 20.19 -6.80 20.35
N TYR A 282 20.16 -5.73 19.58
CA TYR A 282 21.07 -5.53 18.46
C TYR A 282 21.33 -4.04 18.27
N ASP A 283 22.44 -3.72 17.63
CA ASP A 283 22.70 -2.38 17.10
C ASP A 283 22.33 -2.37 15.60
N PRO A 284 21.40 -1.50 15.17
CA PRO A 284 21.12 -1.35 13.74
C PRO A 284 22.37 -0.85 13.01
N PRO A 285 22.52 -1.15 11.72
CA PRO A 285 23.54 -0.49 10.90
C PRO A 285 23.24 1.00 10.77
N ASP A 286 24.19 1.75 10.20
CA ASP A 286 24.00 3.16 9.86
C ASP A 286 22.71 3.34 9.04
N THR A 287 21.74 3.99 9.67
CA THR A 287 20.39 4.15 9.12
C THR A 287 20.39 5.33 8.17
N SER A 288 20.00 5.09 6.92
CA SER A 288 19.74 6.18 5.97
C SER A 288 18.32 6.70 6.18
N SER A 289 18.15 7.99 6.39
CA SER A 289 16.85 8.56 6.75
C SER A 289 16.61 9.96 6.22
N GLU A 290 15.37 10.44 6.35
CA GLU A 290 14.95 11.77 5.92
C GLU A 290 15.12 11.97 4.40
N MET A 291 14.78 10.94 3.63
CA MET A 291 14.94 10.92 2.19
C MET A 291 13.58 11.02 1.49
N GLY A 292 13.50 11.79 0.41
CA GLY A 292 12.25 11.98 -0.32
C GLY A 292 12.39 11.93 -1.84
N ILE A 293 11.34 11.44 -2.52
CA ILE A 293 11.10 11.70 -3.95
C ILE A 293 9.66 12.16 -4.16
N GLU A 294 9.50 13.22 -4.95
CA GLU A 294 8.18 13.84 -5.12
C GLU A 294 7.96 14.63 -6.40
N TYR A 295 6.69 14.73 -6.82
CA TYR A 295 6.22 15.61 -7.89
C TYR A 295 6.88 15.38 -9.26
N LEU A 296 7.00 14.13 -9.70
CA LEU A 296 7.56 13.78 -11.02
C LEU A 296 6.96 12.48 -11.56
N SER A 297 7.19 12.21 -12.84
CA SER A 297 6.93 10.89 -13.44
C SER A 297 8.23 10.11 -13.62
N ILE A 298 8.18 8.80 -13.42
CA ILE A 298 9.27 7.87 -13.72
C ILE A 298 8.80 6.94 -14.84
N VAL A 299 9.56 6.89 -15.94
CA VAL A 299 9.18 6.20 -17.17
C VAL A 299 10.27 5.23 -17.58
N LEU A 300 9.91 3.96 -17.77
CA LEU A 300 10.75 2.99 -18.46
C LEU A 300 10.30 2.85 -19.92
N SER A 301 11.23 3.02 -20.87
CA SER A 301 10.94 2.98 -22.30
C SER A 301 12.10 2.37 -23.10
N PRO A 302 11.94 1.17 -23.70
CA PRO A 302 10.69 0.43 -23.86
C PRO A 302 10.11 -0.12 -22.54
N THR A 303 8.78 -0.25 -22.49
CA THR A 303 8.05 -0.70 -21.30
C THR A 303 8.31 -2.19 -21.02
N CYS A 304 8.49 -2.52 -19.75
CA CYS A 304 8.44 -3.88 -19.20
C CYS A 304 7.03 -4.28 -18.78
N SER A 305 6.04 -3.39 -18.76
CA SER A 305 4.66 -3.81 -18.49
C SER A 305 4.23 -4.81 -19.56
N GLY A 306 3.64 -5.92 -19.14
CA GLY A 306 3.29 -7.01 -20.07
C GLY A 306 4.42 -8.00 -20.36
N ALA A 307 5.66 -7.70 -19.96
CA ALA A 307 6.76 -8.65 -20.03
C ALA A 307 6.53 -9.80 -19.03
N ARG A 308 7.02 -10.99 -19.40
CA ARG A 308 6.90 -12.19 -18.59
C ARG A 308 7.61 -11.99 -17.24
N VAL A 309 6.96 -12.44 -16.17
CA VAL A 309 7.58 -12.56 -14.85
C VAL A 309 7.98 -14.02 -14.70
N ASP A 310 9.15 -14.40 -15.19
CA ASP A 310 9.70 -15.74 -14.95
C ASP A 310 10.82 -15.66 -13.90
N SER A 311 10.92 -16.69 -13.06
CA SER A 311 11.93 -16.77 -12.01
C SER A 311 13.02 -17.80 -12.32
N SER A 312 13.18 -18.20 -13.58
CA SER A 312 13.97 -19.39 -13.94
C SER A 312 14.76 -19.34 -15.23
N SER A 313 14.70 -18.27 -16.03
CA SER A 313 15.59 -18.13 -17.19
C SER A 313 16.68 -17.08 -16.92
N GLU A 314 17.94 -17.53 -16.92
CA GLU A 314 19.11 -16.64 -16.86
C GLU A 314 19.24 -15.73 -18.11
N SER A 315 18.33 -15.85 -19.08
CA SER A 315 18.32 -15.09 -20.33
C SER A 315 17.26 -13.97 -20.40
N GLU A 316 16.36 -13.82 -19.41
CA GLU A 316 15.25 -12.83 -19.47
C GLU A 316 15.11 -11.94 -18.21
N GLY A 317 16.12 -11.82 -17.35
CA GLY A 317 16.14 -10.97 -16.15
C GLY A 317 16.19 -9.44 -16.40
N ALA A 318 15.64 -8.96 -17.52
CA ALA A 318 15.69 -7.55 -17.93
C ALA A 318 14.60 -6.67 -17.30
N CYS A 319 13.56 -7.27 -16.71
CA CYS A 319 12.37 -6.55 -16.21
C CYS A 319 12.09 -6.70 -14.70
N ASP A 320 13.04 -7.24 -13.93
CA ASP A 320 12.85 -7.54 -12.50
C ASP A 320 13.10 -6.35 -11.57
N ALA A 321 13.95 -5.41 -12.00
CA ALA A 321 14.33 -4.27 -11.18
C ALA A 321 13.15 -3.30 -10.95
N PRO A 322 12.94 -2.81 -9.71
CA PRO A 322 11.84 -1.91 -9.42
C PRO A 322 12.13 -0.47 -9.88
N ALA A 323 11.10 0.34 -10.10
CA ALA A 323 11.29 1.78 -10.32
C ALA A 323 11.91 2.46 -9.09
N ILE A 324 11.44 2.10 -7.89
CA ILE A 324 11.89 2.64 -6.61
C ILE A 324 12.19 1.50 -5.64
N SER A 325 13.37 1.51 -5.02
CA SER A 325 13.74 0.62 -3.91
C SER A 325 14.03 1.43 -2.65
N PHE A 326 13.36 1.09 -1.55
CA PHE A 326 13.83 1.42 -0.21
C PHE A 326 14.72 0.28 0.27
N ASP A 327 16.03 0.54 0.26
CA ASP A 327 17.03 -0.46 0.59
C ASP A 327 17.01 -0.75 2.10
N PRO A 328 17.51 -1.92 2.54
CA PRO A 328 17.37 -2.37 3.92
C PRO A 328 17.81 -1.33 4.93
N TRP A 329 17.10 -1.25 6.06
CA TRP A 329 17.36 -0.30 7.14
C TRP A 329 17.24 1.18 6.77
N SER A 330 16.72 1.53 5.59
CA SER A 330 16.26 2.91 5.37
C SER A 330 15.05 3.22 6.26
N ALA A 331 14.98 4.44 6.78
CA ALA A 331 13.91 4.83 7.67
C ALA A 331 13.43 6.27 7.44
N ASP A 332 12.27 6.63 7.99
CA ASP A 332 11.76 8.01 8.01
C ASP A 332 11.85 8.69 6.63
N SER A 333 11.32 8.03 5.60
CA SER A 333 11.47 8.42 4.20
C SER A 333 10.16 8.29 3.44
N TRP A 334 10.05 8.91 2.27
CA TRP A 334 8.80 8.94 1.53
C TRP A 334 8.94 8.99 0.01
N ALA A 335 7.92 8.47 -0.66
CA ALA A 335 7.66 8.67 -2.08
C ALA A 335 6.24 9.24 -2.22
N ARG A 336 6.08 10.44 -2.80
CA ARG A 336 4.75 11.05 -2.91
C ARG A 336 4.47 11.81 -4.20
N ASN A 337 3.22 11.83 -4.63
CA ASN A 337 2.79 12.57 -5.82
C ASN A 337 3.60 12.18 -7.07
N LEU A 338 3.59 10.89 -7.39
CA LEU A 338 4.37 10.31 -8.49
C LEU A 338 3.47 9.60 -9.48
N GLU A 339 3.95 9.47 -10.71
CA GLU A 339 3.40 8.56 -11.70
C GLU A 339 4.52 7.65 -12.21
N LEU A 340 4.33 6.33 -12.11
CA LEU A 340 5.33 5.33 -12.44
C LEU A 340 4.82 4.50 -13.62
N ILE A 341 5.58 4.44 -14.70
CA ILE A 341 5.13 3.89 -15.99
C ILE A 341 6.13 2.85 -16.50
N GLY A 342 5.58 1.70 -16.89
CA GLY A 342 6.28 0.73 -17.72
C GLY A 342 7.16 -0.26 -16.97
N PHE A 343 6.98 -0.46 -15.67
CA PHE A 343 7.73 -1.44 -14.88
C PHE A 343 6.87 -2.66 -14.55
N ASN A 344 7.50 -3.82 -14.35
CA ASN A 344 6.83 -4.97 -13.73
C ASN A 344 6.75 -4.81 -12.21
N THR A 345 7.76 -4.22 -11.58
CA THR A 345 7.74 -3.85 -10.16
C THR A 345 7.89 -2.35 -10.03
N PHE A 346 7.00 -1.66 -9.31
CA PHE A 346 7.10 -0.21 -9.17
C PHE A 346 7.84 0.19 -7.90
N VAL A 347 7.45 -0.35 -6.75
CA VAL A 347 8.06 0.00 -5.47
C VAL A 347 8.39 -1.26 -4.68
N THR A 348 9.64 -1.40 -4.25
CA THR A 348 10.06 -2.45 -3.31
C THR A 348 10.54 -1.81 -2.01
N LEU A 349 10.03 -2.29 -0.88
CA LEU A 349 10.50 -1.93 0.45
C LEU A 349 11.21 -3.13 1.07
N GLN A 350 12.51 -3.03 1.28
CA GLN A 350 13.34 -4.16 1.71
C GLN A 350 13.37 -4.34 3.24
N ALA A 351 14.18 -5.31 3.68
CA ALA A 351 14.18 -5.79 5.05
C ALA A 351 14.54 -4.70 6.07
N ASN A 352 13.78 -4.63 7.17
CA ASN A 352 13.94 -3.64 8.24
C ASN A 352 13.86 -2.17 7.79
N THR A 353 13.34 -1.90 6.59
CA THR A 353 12.88 -0.54 6.31
C THR A 353 11.75 -0.18 7.26
N SER A 354 11.74 1.05 7.76
CA SER A 354 10.77 1.45 8.79
C SER A 354 10.31 2.89 8.68
N ARG A 355 9.04 3.16 9.03
CA ARG A 355 8.47 4.52 9.01
C ARG A 355 8.56 5.13 7.60
N ILE A 356 8.08 4.37 6.62
CA ILE A 356 8.05 4.78 5.22
C ILE A 356 6.63 5.16 4.82
N THR A 357 6.46 6.30 4.14
CA THR A 357 5.17 6.70 3.55
C THR A 357 5.24 6.68 2.02
N ILE A 358 4.36 5.90 1.39
CA ILE A 358 4.08 5.94 -0.05
C ILE A 358 2.71 6.58 -0.22
N GLN A 359 2.65 7.79 -0.78
CA GLN A 359 1.40 8.56 -0.80
C GLN A 359 1.08 9.16 -2.17
N ASN A 360 -0.15 8.98 -2.64
CA ASN A 360 -0.59 9.55 -3.93
C ASN A 360 0.36 9.18 -5.07
N VAL A 361 0.67 7.89 -5.20
CA VAL A 361 1.48 7.33 -6.28
C VAL A 361 0.58 6.58 -7.25
N ALA A 362 0.67 6.91 -8.53
CA ALA A 362 -0.04 6.21 -9.60
C ALA A 362 0.89 5.24 -10.33
N MET A 363 0.54 3.95 -10.34
CA MET A 363 1.23 2.92 -11.10
C MET A 363 0.44 2.64 -12.38
N ILE A 364 1.06 2.81 -13.54
CA ILE A 364 0.40 2.69 -14.84
C ILE A 364 0.71 1.31 -15.45
N ARG A 365 -0.33 0.48 -15.58
CA ARG A 365 -0.30 -0.83 -16.24
C ARG A 365 -0.93 -0.71 -17.63
N ASP A 366 -0.11 -0.57 -18.66
CA ASP A 366 -0.54 -0.39 -20.06
C ASP A 366 -0.52 -1.69 -20.89
N ALA A 367 -0.07 -2.79 -20.29
CA ALA A 367 -0.11 -4.14 -20.87
C ALA A 367 -0.29 -5.22 -19.79
N ASP A 368 -0.96 -6.31 -20.15
CA ASP A 368 -1.16 -7.48 -19.29
C ASP A 368 -0.03 -8.49 -19.49
N ALA A 369 0.62 -8.92 -18.40
CA ALA A 369 1.70 -9.92 -18.42
C ALA A 369 1.24 -11.27 -19.00
N ALA A 370 -0.07 -11.52 -19.03
CA ALA A 370 -0.67 -12.72 -19.61
C ALA A 370 -0.87 -12.67 -21.13
N ALA A 371 -1.03 -11.48 -21.71
CA ALA A 371 -1.53 -11.31 -23.08
C ALA A 371 -0.47 -11.65 -24.16
N ALA A 372 0.83 -11.63 -23.81
CA ALA A 372 1.94 -11.94 -24.70
C ALA A 372 2.24 -13.45 -24.80
N GLY A 373 1.26 -14.27 -25.23
CA GLY A 373 1.47 -15.72 -25.39
C GLY A 373 1.71 -16.49 -24.08
N ASN A 374 1.38 -15.87 -22.94
CA ASN A 374 1.74 -16.32 -21.59
C ASN A 374 0.50 -16.68 -20.74
N ALA A 375 -0.57 -17.17 -21.36
CA ALA A 375 -1.80 -17.57 -20.66
C ALA A 375 -1.55 -18.59 -19.53
N ASP A 376 -0.49 -19.40 -19.66
CA ASP A 376 -0.06 -20.40 -18.68
C ASP A 376 0.85 -19.84 -17.56
N SER A 377 1.27 -18.56 -17.63
CA SER A 377 2.08 -17.95 -16.56
C SER A 377 1.25 -17.80 -15.28
N ARG A 378 1.64 -18.57 -14.25
CA ARG A 378 1.08 -18.47 -12.89
C ARG A 378 1.68 -17.30 -12.09
N ALA A 379 2.71 -16.63 -12.61
CA ALA A 379 3.37 -15.50 -11.97
C ALA A 379 2.76 -14.18 -12.45
N LEU A 380 2.46 -13.30 -11.50
CA LEU A 380 1.94 -11.97 -11.75
C LEU A 380 2.93 -10.92 -11.23
N PRO A 381 3.02 -9.76 -11.89
CA PRO A 381 3.87 -8.68 -11.44
C PRO A 381 3.30 -8.02 -10.17
N GLY A 382 4.18 -7.47 -9.33
CA GLY A 382 3.81 -6.82 -8.06
C GLY A 382 4.04 -5.31 -8.10
N ASP A 383 3.01 -4.49 -7.88
CA ASP A 383 3.19 -3.04 -7.96
C ASP A 383 3.97 -2.49 -6.76
N ILE A 384 3.50 -2.78 -5.54
CA ILE A 384 4.17 -2.41 -4.29
C ILE A 384 4.46 -3.68 -3.48
N ILE A 385 5.74 -3.95 -3.24
CA ILE A 385 6.22 -5.17 -2.57
C ILE A 385 6.87 -4.80 -1.24
N LEU A 386 6.29 -5.29 -0.14
CA LEU A 386 6.90 -5.20 1.19
C LEU A 386 7.67 -6.49 1.46
N GLN A 387 8.99 -6.41 1.58
CA GLN A 387 9.89 -7.54 1.79
C GLN A 387 10.66 -7.38 3.09
N GLY A 388 10.01 -7.75 4.20
CA GLY A 388 10.60 -7.57 5.54
C GLY A 388 10.56 -6.13 6.05
N ALA A 389 9.84 -5.25 5.35
CA ALA A 389 9.55 -3.88 5.79
C ALA A 389 8.53 -3.85 6.94
N THR A 390 8.58 -2.80 7.76
CA THR A 390 7.65 -2.58 8.88
C THR A 390 7.29 -1.11 9.02
N GLN A 391 6.22 -0.78 9.73
CA GLN A 391 5.76 0.61 9.92
C GLN A 391 5.57 1.35 8.58
N VAL A 392 5.09 0.65 7.55
CA VAL A 392 4.86 1.22 6.21
C VAL A 392 3.42 1.74 6.12
N LEU A 393 3.26 2.97 5.62
CA LEU A 393 1.97 3.56 5.26
C LEU A 393 1.89 3.73 3.74
N ILE A 394 0.95 3.05 3.10
CA ILE A 394 0.57 3.25 1.70
C ILE A 394 -0.79 3.94 1.69
N ALA A 395 -0.86 5.19 1.22
CA ALA A 395 -2.07 6.00 1.29
C ALA A 395 -2.41 6.64 -0.07
N ASP A 396 -3.67 6.54 -0.48
CA ASP A 396 -4.18 7.24 -1.67
C ASP A 396 -3.45 6.87 -2.97
N CYS A 397 -2.85 5.68 -3.04
CA CYS A 397 -2.19 5.18 -4.24
C CYS A 397 -3.20 4.54 -5.20
N SER A 398 -2.89 4.55 -6.49
CA SER A 398 -3.77 4.00 -7.51
C SER A 398 -3.03 3.19 -8.55
N GLN A 399 -3.58 2.05 -8.95
CA GLN A 399 -3.22 1.41 -10.20
C GLN A 399 -4.17 1.86 -11.32
N ARG A 400 -3.61 2.37 -12.42
CA ARG A 400 -4.34 2.88 -13.59
C ARG A 400 -3.94 2.12 -14.85
N GLY A 401 -4.71 2.29 -15.92
CA GLY A 401 -4.42 1.69 -17.23
C GLY A 401 -5.43 0.60 -17.57
N LEU A 402 -4.95 -0.52 -18.11
CA LEU A 402 -5.80 -1.63 -18.55
C LEU A 402 -6.43 -2.36 -17.36
N PRO A 403 -7.77 -2.45 -17.27
CA PRO A 403 -8.43 -3.26 -16.24
C PRO A 403 -8.09 -4.74 -16.31
N SER A 404 -7.74 -5.26 -17.50
CA SER A 404 -7.34 -6.66 -17.68
C SER A 404 -5.89 -6.95 -17.28
N ALA A 405 -5.06 -5.94 -17.03
CA ALA A 405 -3.67 -6.16 -16.64
C ALA A 405 -3.60 -6.73 -15.22
N ARG A 406 -3.30 -8.02 -15.11
CA ARG A 406 -3.31 -8.76 -13.84
C ARG A 406 -2.09 -8.40 -13.01
N SER A 407 -2.27 -8.13 -11.72
CA SER A 407 -1.19 -7.73 -10.82
C SER A 407 -1.50 -8.00 -9.35
N PHE A 408 -0.44 -8.12 -8.55
CA PHE A 408 -0.54 -7.90 -7.12
C PHE A 408 -0.32 -6.41 -6.85
N ALA A 409 -1.41 -5.66 -6.68
CA ALA A 409 -1.37 -4.21 -6.49
C ALA A 409 -0.61 -3.81 -5.21
N VAL A 410 -0.77 -4.60 -4.14
CA VAL A 410 0.14 -4.55 -2.98
C VAL A 410 0.32 -5.96 -2.44
N MET A 411 1.54 -6.34 -2.13
CA MET A 411 1.88 -7.66 -1.59
C MET A 411 2.94 -7.58 -0.48
N THR A 412 2.83 -8.48 0.49
CA THR A 412 3.87 -8.76 1.48
C THR A 412 4.59 -10.07 1.12
N GLN A 413 5.90 -10.08 1.24
CA GLN A 413 6.72 -11.28 1.11
C GLN A 413 6.82 -12.04 2.45
N SER A 414 7.50 -13.18 2.39
CA SER A 414 7.75 -14.07 3.53
C SER A 414 8.19 -13.32 4.80
N LEU A 415 7.52 -13.62 5.91
CA LEU A 415 7.86 -13.16 7.27
C LEU A 415 7.89 -11.63 7.44
N THR A 416 7.20 -10.88 6.58
CA THR A 416 7.16 -9.42 6.67
C THR A 416 6.45 -8.96 7.95
N PRO A 417 7.13 -8.21 8.84
CA PRO A 417 6.56 -7.84 10.13
C PRO A 417 5.79 -6.53 10.10
N GLY A 418 4.65 -6.51 10.76
CA GLY A 418 3.83 -5.31 10.97
C GLY A 418 4.23 -4.48 12.20
N PRO A 419 3.55 -3.35 12.41
CA PRO A 419 2.35 -2.93 11.68
C PRO A 419 2.66 -2.37 10.28
N ASN A 420 1.80 -2.65 9.30
CA ASN A 420 1.81 -2.02 7.97
C ASN A 420 0.37 -1.65 7.59
N ALA A 421 0.15 -0.54 6.88
CA ALA A 421 -1.19 -0.05 6.57
C ALA A 421 -1.34 0.41 5.11
N ILE A 422 -2.45 0.01 4.49
CA ILE A 422 -2.85 0.35 3.13
C ILE A 422 -4.21 1.05 3.23
N LEU A 423 -4.25 2.35 2.95
CA LEU A 423 -5.44 3.18 3.07
C LEU A 423 -5.87 3.68 1.69
N ARG A 424 -7.14 3.48 1.33
CA ARG A 424 -7.76 4.08 0.13
C ARG A 424 -7.00 3.79 -1.16
N HIS A 425 -6.38 2.61 -1.25
CA HIS A 425 -5.77 2.15 -2.48
C HIS A 425 -6.88 1.86 -3.51
N VAL A 426 -6.67 2.20 -4.78
CA VAL A 426 -7.65 1.95 -5.84
C VAL A 426 -7.01 1.29 -7.05
N THR A 427 -7.74 0.38 -7.69
CA THR A 427 -7.30 -0.34 -8.89
C THR A 427 -8.27 -0.11 -10.04
N SER A 428 -7.85 -0.37 -11.28
CA SER A 428 -8.70 -0.23 -12.47
C SER A 428 -9.63 -1.43 -12.66
N SER A 429 -9.32 -2.55 -12.03
CA SER A 429 -10.18 -3.73 -11.89
C SER A 429 -10.26 -4.13 -10.43
N ASN A 430 -11.44 -4.58 -10.02
CA ASN A 430 -11.68 -5.07 -8.66
C ASN A 430 -11.49 -6.58 -8.53
N ASP A 431 -11.14 -7.29 -9.62
CA ASP A 431 -11.01 -8.75 -9.63
C ASP A 431 -9.64 -9.24 -10.14
N GLU A 432 -9.01 -8.49 -11.05
CA GLU A 432 -7.71 -8.86 -11.67
C GLU A 432 -6.51 -8.24 -10.94
N GLN A 433 -6.76 -7.20 -10.15
CA GLN A 433 -5.76 -6.36 -9.49
C GLN A 433 -6.11 -6.29 -8.02
N MET A 434 -5.22 -6.79 -7.17
CA MET A 434 -5.60 -7.14 -5.80
C MET A 434 -4.51 -6.85 -4.79
N VAL A 435 -4.94 -6.49 -3.58
CA VAL A 435 -4.10 -6.52 -2.39
C VAL A 435 -4.05 -7.97 -1.91
N PHE A 436 -2.87 -8.58 -2.03
CA PHE A 436 -2.71 -10.01 -1.80
C PHE A 436 -1.36 -10.28 -1.11
N PRO A 437 -1.32 -10.30 0.24
CA PRO A 437 -0.23 -10.93 0.96
C PRO A 437 0.19 -12.24 0.30
N HIS A 438 1.47 -12.37 -0.03
CA HIS A 438 1.85 -13.28 -1.10
C HIS A 438 2.27 -14.66 -0.62
N GLN A 439 2.99 -14.75 0.49
CA GLN A 439 3.49 -16.02 0.99
C GLN A 439 4.00 -15.93 2.43
N ARG A 440 3.93 -17.07 3.12
CA ARG A 440 4.78 -17.39 4.28
C ARG A 440 4.73 -16.38 5.42
N TRP A 441 3.56 -16.22 6.03
CA TRP A 441 3.36 -15.61 7.34
C TRP A 441 3.89 -14.17 7.49
N ALA A 442 3.43 -13.26 6.65
CA ALA A 442 3.45 -11.85 7.04
C ALA A 442 2.52 -11.64 8.24
N HIS A 443 2.71 -10.59 9.05
CA HIS A 443 1.80 -10.31 10.15
C HIS A 443 1.55 -8.83 10.38
N GLY A 444 0.34 -8.47 10.81
CA GLY A 444 -0.05 -7.09 11.12
C GLY A 444 -0.16 -6.20 9.88
N LEU A 445 -1.15 -6.46 9.03
CA LEU A 445 -1.45 -5.67 7.84
C LEU A 445 -2.87 -5.11 7.89
N LEU A 446 -3.03 -3.79 7.83
CA LEU A 446 -4.32 -3.12 7.64
C LEU A 446 -4.55 -2.84 6.16
N VAL A 447 -5.75 -3.15 5.68
CA VAL A 447 -6.28 -2.68 4.40
C VAL A 447 -7.62 -2.02 4.68
N GLU A 448 -7.77 -0.74 4.35
CA GLU A 448 -9.01 -0.01 4.66
C GLU A 448 -9.52 0.89 3.54
N ASP A 449 -10.85 1.08 3.55
CA ASP A 449 -11.63 1.94 2.65
C ASP A 449 -11.24 1.80 1.17
N THR A 450 -11.30 0.57 0.67
CA THR A 450 -10.98 0.27 -0.72
C THR A 450 -12.04 -0.60 -1.38
N ALA A 451 -12.21 -0.39 -2.69
CA ALA A 451 -12.97 -1.27 -3.58
C ALA A 451 -12.09 -2.29 -4.34
N THR A 452 -10.76 -2.16 -4.23
CA THR A 452 -9.80 -3.15 -4.74
C THR A 452 -10.03 -4.50 -4.06
N ALA A 453 -9.85 -5.61 -4.79
CA ALA A 453 -9.94 -6.94 -4.19
C ALA A 453 -8.90 -7.13 -3.07
N VAL A 454 -9.31 -7.76 -1.97
CA VAL A 454 -8.42 -8.03 -0.82
C VAL A 454 -8.46 -9.50 -0.43
N HIS A 455 -7.33 -10.19 -0.50
CA HIS A 455 -7.21 -11.61 -0.20
C HIS A 455 -6.28 -11.85 0.99
N LEU A 456 -6.86 -12.04 2.19
CA LEU A 456 -6.16 -12.46 3.40
C LEU A 456 -6.34 -13.98 3.57
N VAL A 457 -5.53 -14.78 2.87
CA VAL A 457 -5.85 -16.22 2.65
C VAL A 457 -4.68 -17.17 2.91
N ASN A 458 -5.03 -18.46 2.98
CA ASN A 458 -4.12 -19.57 2.72
C ASN A 458 -3.97 -19.77 1.21
N ARG A 459 -2.75 -19.66 0.69
CA ARG A 459 -2.43 -19.92 -0.72
C ARG A 459 -2.03 -21.37 -0.99
N ALA A 460 -2.16 -22.24 0.01
CA ALA A 460 -1.91 -23.67 -0.06
C ALA A 460 -0.56 -23.98 -0.73
N THR A 461 -0.60 -24.80 -1.78
CA THR A 461 0.56 -25.27 -2.53
C THR A 461 0.96 -24.35 -3.69
N ASN A 462 0.35 -23.16 -3.85
CA ASN A 462 0.79 -22.21 -4.87
C ASN A 462 2.29 -21.92 -4.75
N GLY A 463 2.95 -21.74 -5.90
CA GLY A 463 4.41 -21.67 -5.97
C GLY A 463 5.03 -22.97 -5.47
N SER A 464 5.99 -22.87 -4.54
CA SER A 464 6.64 -24.01 -3.90
C SER A 464 6.15 -24.24 -2.45
N GLY A 465 4.87 -23.98 -2.18
CA GLY A 465 4.29 -23.96 -0.84
C GLY A 465 4.24 -22.56 -0.22
N HIS A 466 3.38 -21.68 -0.73
CA HIS A 466 3.18 -20.34 -0.15
C HIS A 466 2.44 -20.38 1.20
N GLY A 467 1.52 -21.34 1.38
CA GLY A 467 0.72 -21.56 2.60
C GLY A 467 -0.01 -20.32 3.11
N TRP A 468 -0.15 -20.20 4.43
CA TRP A 468 -0.74 -19.00 5.05
C TRP A 468 0.10 -17.77 4.72
N ALA A 469 -0.53 -16.80 4.06
CA ALA A 469 0.17 -15.60 3.62
C ALA A 469 0.25 -14.52 4.70
N VAL A 470 -0.77 -14.43 5.56
CA VAL A 470 -0.87 -13.37 6.58
C VAL A 470 -1.56 -13.85 7.85
N ASN A 471 -1.04 -13.40 9.00
CA ASN A 471 -1.69 -13.41 10.30
C ASN A 471 -1.96 -11.96 10.76
N ALA A 472 -2.92 -11.74 11.64
CA ALA A 472 -3.28 -10.41 12.14
C ALA A 472 -3.56 -9.38 11.02
N GLY A 473 -4.07 -9.84 9.89
CA GLY A 473 -4.54 -9.02 8.79
C GLY A 473 -5.92 -8.45 9.12
N VAL A 474 -6.14 -7.17 8.83
CA VAL A 474 -7.38 -6.44 9.13
C VAL A 474 -7.89 -5.80 7.85
N GLY A 475 -9.04 -6.25 7.37
CA GLY A 475 -9.89 -5.50 6.45
C GLY A 475 -10.79 -4.55 7.23
N TRP A 476 -10.82 -3.26 6.89
CA TRP A 476 -11.71 -2.28 7.52
C TRP A 476 -12.50 -1.49 6.47
N ASN A 477 -13.84 -1.54 6.54
CA ASN A 477 -14.71 -0.90 5.55
C ASN A 477 -14.39 -1.29 4.09
N LEU A 478 -14.06 -2.56 3.84
CA LEU A 478 -13.81 -3.06 2.49
C LEU A 478 -15.11 -3.08 1.66
N ARG A 479 -15.05 -2.51 0.45
CA ARG A 479 -16.19 -2.38 -0.47
C ARG A 479 -16.10 -3.31 -1.68
N GLY A 480 -14.90 -3.82 -1.96
CA GLY A 480 -14.58 -4.72 -3.08
C GLY A 480 -14.81 -6.20 -2.77
N TYR A 481 -14.47 -7.05 -3.73
CA TYR A 481 -14.42 -8.49 -3.47
C TYR A 481 -13.36 -8.80 -2.40
N SER A 482 -13.66 -9.73 -1.49
CA SER A 482 -12.75 -10.08 -0.42
C SER A 482 -12.81 -11.56 -0.06
N ILE A 483 -11.65 -12.11 0.28
CA ILE A 483 -11.51 -13.43 0.88
C ILE A 483 -10.73 -13.24 2.16
N VAL A 484 -11.34 -13.55 3.30
CA VAL A 484 -10.69 -13.43 4.61
C VAL A 484 -10.73 -14.76 5.33
N GLN A 485 -9.56 -15.35 5.52
CA GLN A 485 -9.37 -16.63 6.20
C GLN A 485 -8.43 -16.47 7.38
N SER A 486 -8.71 -17.15 8.50
CA SER A 486 -7.82 -17.16 9.66
C SER A 486 -6.96 -18.43 9.68
N PRO A 487 -5.63 -18.32 9.92
CA PRO A 487 -4.82 -19.49 10.25
C PRO A 487 -5.31 -20.17 11.54
N PRO A 488 -5.15 -21.49 11.73
CA PRO A 488 -5.63 -22.17 12.93
C PRO A 488 -5.06 -21.64 14.25
N LEU A 489 -3.80 -21.20 14.25
CA LEU A 489 -3.14 -20.58 15.41
C LEU A 489 -3.06 -19.05 15.31
N GLY A 490 -3.82 -18.46 14.38
CA GLY A 490 -3.82 -17.04 14.09
C GLY A 490 -5.23 -16.49 13.92
N ILE A 491 -5.30 -15.26 13.46
CA ILE A 491 -6.57 -14.58 13.23
C ILE A 491 -6.41 -13.50 12.17
N ASN A 492 -7.39 -13.40 11.27
CA ASN A 492 -7.58 -12.26 10.39
C ASN A 492 -9.00 -11.72 10.60
N TRP A 493 -9.16 -10.40 10.47
CA TRP A 493 -10.42 -9.69 10.71
C TRP A 493 -10.96 -9.04 9.45
N CYS A 494 -12.29 -8.95 9.36
CA CYS A 494 -12.98 -8.05 8.45
C CYS A 494 -14.04 -7.28 9.24
N VAL A 495 -13.86 -5.96 9.40
CA VAL A 495 -14.76 -5.10 10.17
C VAL A 495 -15.44 -4.11 9.24
N GLY A 496 -16.77 -4.06 9.25
CA GLY A 496 -17.53 -3.17 8.34
C GLY A 496 -17.40 -3.51 6.86
N CYS A 497 -16.89 -4.69 6.52
CA CYS A 497 -16.69 -5.11 5.14
C CYS A 497 -18.03 -5.38 4.47
N SER A 498 -18.38 -4.58 3.45
CA SER A 498 -19.68 -4.60 2.79
C SER A 498 -19.64 -5.08 1.33
N GLY A 499 -18.45 -5.32 0.79
CA GLY A 499 -18.22 -5.89 -0.54
C GLY A 499 -18.69 -7.34 -0.71
N THR A 500 -18.43 -7.97 -1.86
CA THR A 500 -18.71 -9.41 -2.00
C THR A 500 -17.69 -10.20 -1.18
N VAL A 501 -18.14 -10.99 -0.21
CA VAL A 501 -17.28 -11.93 0.53
C VAL A 501 -17.42 -13.31 -0.08
N ASP A 502 -16.28 -13.92 -0.40
CA ASP A 502 -16.24 -15.28 -0.94
C ASP A 502 -16.56 -16.32 0.13
N ASP A 503 -17.27 -17.37 -0.27
CA ASP A 503 -17.72 -18.46 0.62
C ASP A 503 -16.57 -19.26 1.26
N ARG A 504 -15.35 -19.17 0.73
CA ARG A 504 -14.14 -19.76 1.34
C ARG A 504 -13.65 -18.98 2.57
N SER A 505 -14.25 -17.84 2.89
CA SER A 505 -13.87 -17.02 4.03
C SER A 505 -14.26 -17.68 5.35
N ASN A 506 -13.31 -17.75 6.28
CA ASN A 506 -13.52 -18.25 7.65
C ASN A 506 -12.86 -17.35 8.71
N GLY A 507 -12.55 -16.10 8.33
CA GLY A 507 -11.99 -15.08 9.21
C GLY A 507 -13.00 -14.57 10.25
N THR A 508 -12.57 -13.61 11.06
CA THR A 508 -13.42 -12.97 12.06
C THR A 508 -14.14 -11.76 11.46
N PHE A 509 -15.43 -11.89 11.19
CA PHE A 509 -16.25 -10.78 10.67
C PHE A 509 -16.94 -10.05 11.82
N VAL A 510 -16.74 -8.73 11.92
CA VAL A 510 -17.37 -7.87 12.94
C VAL A 510 -18.19 -6.81 12.24
N ASP A 511 -19.51 -6.86 12.43
CA ASP A 511 -20.50 -6.04 11.73
C ASP A 511 -20.27 -6.00 10.21
N SER A 512 -21.01 -6.83 9.50
CA SER A 512 -20.82 -7.08 8.08
C SER A 512 -21.20 -5.90 7.17
N GLY A 513 -21.34 -4.67 7.70
CA GLY A 513 -21.55 -3.45 6.90
C GLY A 513 -22.79 -3.50 6.00
N GLY A 514 -23.75 -4.38 6.31
CA GLY A 514 -24.89 -4.67 5.43
C GLY A 514 -24.62 -5.67 4.30
N GLN A 515 -23.70 -6.62 4.46
CA GLN A 515 -23.51 -7.76 3.54
C GLN A 515 -24.85 -8.43 3.21
N GLY A 516 -25.05 -8.77 1.93
CA GLY A 516 -26.31 -9.32 1.41
C GLY A 516 -27.44 -8.30 1.21
N ARG A 517 -27.24 -7.02 1.55
CA ARG A 517 -28.21 -5.95 1.26
C ARG A 517 -27.99 -5.38 -0.14
N GLY A 518 -29.08 -4.95 -0.78
CA GLY A 518 -29.07 -4.44 -2.16
C GLY A 518 -28.19 -3.19 -2.33
N PRO A 519 -27.84 -2.81 -3.58
CA PRO A 519 -27.10 -1.58 -3.86
C PRO A 519 -27.75 -0.37 -3.18
N GLY A 520 -27.00 0.35 -2.34
CA GLY A 520 -27.49 1.51 -1.56
C GLY A 520 -27.84 1.25 -0.09
N GLN A 521 -27.77 0.01 0.40
CA GLN A 521 -28.01 -0.35 1.81
C GLN A 521 -26.75 -0.81 2.56
N ARG A 522 -25.60 -0.80 1.88
CA ARG A 522 -24.29 -1.06 2.47
C ARG A 522 -23.84 0.16 3.26
N THR A 523 -23.61 0.01 4.56
CA THR A 523 -23.15 1.09 5.44
C THR A 523 -21.77 0.80 5.98
N MET A 524 -20.88 1.77 5.83
CA MET A 524 -19.59 1.79 6.51
C MET A 524 -19.80 1.90 8.02
N VAL A 525 -18.91 1.26 8.78
CA VAL A 525 -18.87 1.43 10.24
C VAL A 525 -18.09 2.69 10.60
N GLN A 526 -18.41 3.25 11.77
CA GLN A 526 -17.58 4.27 12.43
C GLN A 526 -16.59 3.61 13.41
N PRO A 527 -15.36 4.12 13.55
CA PRO A 527 -14.78 5.20 12.75
C PRO A 527 -14.56 4.80 11.29
N ASN A 528 -14.67 5.77 10.36
CA ASN A 528 -14.45 5.51 8.93
C ASN A 528 -13.06 4.92 8.63
N SER A 529 -12.04 5.41 9.34
CA SER A 529 -10.66 4.92 9.30
C SER A 529 -10.27 4.38 10.67
N LEU A 530 -9.82 3.13 10.72
CA LEU A 530 -9.23 2.54 11.92
C LEU A 530 -7.88 3.21 12.19
N PHE A 531 -7.07 3.41 11.15
CA PHE A 531 -5.77 4.05 11.25
C PHE A 531 -5.86 5.43 11.91
N ASP A 532 -6.74 6.31 11.42
CA ASP A 532 -6.89 7.67 11.96
C ASP A 532 -7.48 7.66 13.39
N ALA A 533 -8.31 6.68 13.72
CA ALA A 533 -8.84 6.53 15.07
C ALA A 533 -7.76 6.07 16.07
N GLN A 534 -6.92 5.10 15.66
CA GLN A 534 -5.78 4.66 16.44
C GLN A 534 -4.76 5.79 16.59
N LEU A 535 -4.45 6.52 15.52
CA LEU A 535 -3.50 7.63 15.54
C LEU A 535 -3.96 8.77 16.46
N ARG A 536 -5.23 9.19 16.35
CA ARG A 536 -5.78 10.18 17.29
C ARG A 536 -5.74 9.68 18.72
N ALA A 537 -6.05 8.41 18.98
CA ALA A 537 -5.98 7.85 20.32
C ALA A 537 -4.53 7.86 20.86
N ARG A 538 -3.55 7.50 20.04
CA ARG A 538 -2.13 7.49 20.42
C ARG A 538 -1.59 8.88 20.70
N LEU A 539 -1.86 9.85 19.81
CA LEU A 539 -1.36 11.22 19.95
C LEU A 539 -2.06 12.03 21.05
N ASN A 540 -3.30 11.68 21.41
CA ASN A 540 -4.04 12.32 22.50
C ASN A 540 -3.82 11.64 23.87
N THR A 541 -2.96 10.63 23.95
CA THR A 541 -2.57 10.04 25.24
C THR A 541 -1.47 10.93 25.85
N PRO A 542 -1.65 11.46 27.08
CA PRO A 542 -0.69 12.37 27.72
C PRO A 542 0.73 11.83 27.89
#